data_AF-A0A7J6QJ55-F1
#
_entry.id   AF-A0A7J6QJ55-F1
#
_cell.length_a   1.000
_cell.length_b   1.000
_cell.length_c   1.000
_cell.angle_alpha   90.00
_cell.angle_beta   90.00
_cell.angle_gamma   90.00
#
_symmetry.space_group_name_H-M   'P 1'
#
loop_
_entity.id
_entity.type
_entity.pdbx_description
1 polymer ?
#
loop_
_entity_poly.entity_id
_entity_poly.type
_entity_poly.pdbx_seq_one_letter_code
_entity_poly.pdbx_strand_id
1 'polypeptide(L)'
;SCNIVSSVVVGYYFFNTLYTKAEIFATYMITLGIFLGSIGDMKTITSNCCTGPAWESANEATAATRWSIGIGILTAVLFIQAFLGHIQDRYYRMYSRSNVSRKALADEFMLYSHIAALLPMAFLSNNLKEHWDILVATPTAFTFFNMPIPMGIFMVILNNITQSICISGVFALSASCSPLTVNITLSARKFLTVMVVLSGITTLVVSYRYLSIGFPTRGHGCIQ
;
A
#
# COMPACT_ATOMS: atom_id res chain seq x y z
N SER A 1 11.34 0.80 1.60
CA SER A 1 12.06 0.35 0.38
C SER A 1 13.07 -0.77 0.63
N CYS A 2 13.01 -1.44 1.80
CA CYS A 2 13.91 -2.55 2.15
C CYS A 2 13.74 -3.79 1.26
N ASN A 3 12.70 -3.86 0.42
CA ASN A 3 12.52 -4.95 -0.54
C ASN A 3 13.71 -5.02 -1.52
N ILE A 4 14.23 -3.88 -2.04
CA ILE A 4 15.39 -3.88 -2.93
C ILE A 4 16.65 -4.40 -2.21
N VAL A 5 16.88 -3.90 -1.00
CA VAL A 5 17.99 -4.33 -0.12
C VAL A 5 17.88 -5.84 0.15
N SER A 6 16.70 -6.29 0.52
CA SER A 6 16.40 -7.69 0.81
C SER A 6 16.54 -8.56 -0.43
N SER A 7 16.17 -8.10 -1.62
CA SER A 7 16.37 -8.83 -2.87
C SER A 7 17.86 -8.97 -3.20
N VAL A 8 18.68 -7.94 -2.95
CA VAL A 8 20.14 -7.99 -3.14
C VAL A 8 20.77 -8.95 -2.13
N VAL A 9 20.39 -8.87 -0.86
CA VAL A 9 20.90 -9.76 0.20
C VAL A 9 20.51 -11.21 -0.05
N VAL A 10 19.24 -11.48 -0.37
CA VAL A 10 18.76 -12.83 -0.71
C VAL A 10 19.42 -13.33 -1.99
N GLY A 11 19.55 -12.49 -3.02
CA GLY A 11 20.21 -12.86 -4.28
C GLY A 11 21.69 -13.21 -4.08
N TYR A 12 22.39 -12.44 -3.27
CA TYR A 12 23.80 -12.69 -2.95
C TYR A 12 23.97 -13.96 -2.12
N TYR A 13 23.18 -14.15 -1.05
CA TYR A 13 23.35 -15.25 -0.11
C TYR A 13 22.82 -16.60 -0.63
N PHE A 14 21.65 -16.60 -1.31
CA PHE A 14 21.00 -17.84 -1.77
C PHE A 14 21.23 -18.15 -3.25
N PHE A 15 21.43 -17.13 -4.09
CA PHE A 15 21.39 -17.31 -5.55
C PHE A 15 22.71 -16.96 -6.28
N ASN A 16 23.78 -16.60 -5.55
CA ASN A 16 25.11 -16.27 -6.06
C ASN A 16 25.10 -15.21 -7.19
N THR A 17 24.15 -14.28 -7.16
CA THR A 17 24.09 -13.20 -8.15
C THR A 17 25.13 -12.13 -7.84
N LEU A 18 25.93 -11.75 -8.85
CA LEU A 18 26.91 -10.69 -8.75
C LEU A 18 26.22 -9.34 -9.01
N TYR A 19 26.30 -8.44 -8.03
CA TYR A 19 25.77 -7.08 -8.12
C TYR A 19 26.90 -6.08 -8.37
N THR A 20 26.61 -5.02 -9.12
CA THR A 20 27.57 -3.95 -9.37
C THR A 20 27.80 -3.11 -8.11
N LYS A 21 29.00 -2.53 -7.97
CA LYS A 21 29.34 -1.69 -6.80
C LYS A 21 28.40 -0.50 -6.64
N ALA A 22 27.86 0.04 -7.75
CA ALA A 22 26.91 1.14 -7.75
C ALA A 22 25.53 0.75 -7.19
N GLU A 23 25.05 -0.46 -7.49
CA GLU A 23 23.77 -0.97 -6.97
C GLU A 23 23.81 -1.16 -5.44
N ILE A 24 24.94 -1.63 -4.92
CA ILE A 24 25.16 -1.78 -3.47
C ILE A 24 25.19 -0.41 -2.78
N PHE A 25 25.89 0.57 -3.37
CA PHE A 25 25.95 1.92 -2.81
C PHE A 25 24.58 2.62 -2.79
N ALA A 26 23.82 2.52 -3.88
CA ALA A 26 22.46 3.06 -3.95
C ALA A 26 21.54 2.42 -2.90
N THR A 27 21.67 1.11 -2.70
CA THR A 27 20.92 0.33 -1.70
C THR A 27 21.23 0.81 -0.27
N TYR A 28 22.49 1.10 0.02
CA TYR A 28 22.92 1.64 1.31
C TYR A 28 22.37 3.05 1.57
N MET A 29 22.47 3.95 0.59
CA MET A 29 21.92 5.31 0.68
C MET A 29 20.41 5.33 0.92
N ILE A 30 19.66 4.46 0.24
CA ILE A 30 18.21 4.34 0.45
C ILE A 30 17.89 3.86 1.87
N THR A 31 18.66 2.90 2.38
CA THR A 31 18.48 2.37 3.76
C THR A 31 18.74 3.46 4.80
N LEU A 32 19.79 4.26 4.61
CA LEU A 32 20.10 5.42 5.45
C LEU A 32 19.00 6.48 5.43
N GLY A 33 18.49 6.84 4.25
CA GLY A 33 17.40 7.82 4.14
C GLY A 33 16.12 7.39 4.88
N ILE A 34 15.77 6.11 4.79
CA ILE A 34 14.60 5.56 5.51
C ILE A 34 14.85 5.55 7.02
N PHE A 35 16.06 5.20 7.46
CA PHE A 35 16.42 5.18 8.87
C PHE A 35 16.34 6.58 9.49
N LEU A 36 16.89 7.59 8.80
CA LEU A 36 16.82 8.99 9.23
C LEU A 36 15.38 9.52 9.25
N GLY A 37 14.58 9.20 8.21
CA GLY A 37 13.16 9.54 8.18
C GLY A 37 12.37 8.89 9.33
N SER A 38 12.66 7.63 9.64
CA SER A 38 12.00 6.90 10.74
C SER A 38 12.31 7.49 12.12
N ILE A 39 13.54 7.98 12.34
CA ILE A 39 13.90 8.70 13.56
C ILE A 39 13.12 10.03 13.65
N GLY A 40 12.93 10.72 12.52
CA GLY A 40 12.10 11.92 12.42
C GLY A 40 10.65 11.68 12.86
N ASP A 41 10.05 10.58 12.39
CA ASP A 41 8.69 10.18 12.75
C ASP A 41 8.57 9.77 14.23
N MET A 42 9.58 9.13 14.81
CA MET A 42 9.54 8.81 16.25
C MET A 42 9.52 10.08 17.11
N LYS A 43 10.21 11.14 16.68
CA LYS A 43 10.24 12.42 17.40
C LYS A 43 8.90 13.15 17.33
N THR A 44 8.18 13.08 16.21
CA THR A 44 6.83 13.67 16.06
C THR A 44 5.75 12.88 16.80
N ILE A 45 5.86 11.55 16.85
CA ILE A 45 4.96 10.69 17.63
C ILE A 45 5.11 10.96 19.14
N THR A 46 6.34 11.15 19.61
CA THR A 46 6.61 11.48 21.02
C THR A 46 6.09 12.87 21.39
N SER A 47 6.13 13.85 20.48
CA SER A 47 5.64 15.21 20.75
C SER A 47 4.11 15.36 20.68
N ASN A 48 3.42 14.56 19.85
CA ASN A 48 1.96 14.62 19.67
C ASN A 48 1.18 13.66 20.59
N CYS A 49 1.86 12.92 21.47
CA CYS A 49 1.25 11.97 22.41
C CYS A 49 0.21 12.64 23.36
N CYS A 50 0.19 13.97 23.43
CA CYS A 50 -0.71 14.74 24.29
C CYS A 50 -2.03 15.19 23.62
N THR A 51 -2.32 14.83 22.37
CA THR A 51 -3.54 15.29 21.64
C THR A 51 -4.45 14.16 21.12
N GLY A 52 -4.19 12.90 21.48
CA GLY A 52 -5.05 11.76 21.17
C GLY A 52 -6.20 11.54 22.18
N PRO A 53 -7.27 10.80 21.81
CA PRO A 53 -8.42 10.55 22.69
C PRO A 53 -8.01 9.83 23.99
N ALA A 54 -8.66 10.21 25.10
CA ALA A 54 -8.28 9.91 26.49
C ALA A 54 -8.26 8.42 26.92
N TRP A 55 -8.55 7.46 26.03
CA TRP A 55 -8.40 6.02 26.31
C TRP A 55 -6.96 5.52 26.08
N GLU A 56 -6.10 6.37 25.51
CA GLU A 56 -4.73 6.05 25.14
C GLU A 56 -3.74 6.89 25.94
N SER A 57 -3.84 6.85 27.28
CA SER A 57 -2.79 7.32 28.17
C SER A 57 -1.60 6.35 28.13
N ALA A 58 -0.90 6.35 27.00
CA ALA A 58 0.27 5.54 26.76
C ALA A 58 1.49 6.17 27.45
N ASN A 59 2.10 5.47 28.42
CA ASN A 59 3.45 5.81 28.89
C ASN A 59 4.41 5.87 27.70
N GLU A 60 5.43 6.73 27.74
CA GLU A 60 6.45 6.88 26.67
C GLU A 60 7.03 5.53 26.21
N ALA A 61 7.24 4.60 27.16
CA ALA A 61 7.69 3.24 26.90
C ALA A 61 6.71 2.42 26.02
N THR A 62 5.41 2.60 26.19
CA THR A 62 4.38 1.90 25.40
C THR A 62 4.23 2.47 23.98
N ALA A 63 4.41 3.78 23.81
CA ALA A 63 4.43 4.43 22.49
C ALA A 63 5.65 3.98 21.66
N ALA A 64 6.83 3.97 22.27
CA ALA A 64 8.05 3.47 21.62
C ALA A 64 7.95 1.99 21.24
N THR A 65 7.36 1.17 22.11
CA THR A 65 7.14 -0.26 21.86
C THR A 65 6.22 -0.48 20.66
N ARG A 66 5.06 0.20 20.61
CA ARG A 66 4.10 0.08 19.49
C ARG A 66 4.71 0.54 18.16
N TRP A 67 5.47 1.62 18.17
CA TRP A 67 6.20 2.09 16.99
C TRP A 67 7.22 1.06 16.51
N SER A 68 8.02 0.49 17.42
CA SER A 68 9.03 -0.51 17.07
C SER A 68 8.43 -1.81 16.50
N ILE A 69 7.29 -2.25 17.03
CA ILE A 69 6.55 -3.41 16.52
C ILE A 69 6.05 -3.13 15.09
N GLY A 70 5.52 -1.93 14.84
CA GLY A 70 5.08 -1.52 13.50
C GLY A 70 6.21 -1.57 12.48
N ILE A 71 7.38 -1.01 12.82
CA ILE A 71 8.57 -1.06 11.95
C ILE A 71 9.06 -2.50 11.76
N GLY A 72 9.04 -3.33 12.81
CA GLY A 72 9.42 -4.73 12.75
C GLY A 72 8.56 -5.54 11.78
N ILE A 73 7.23 -5.42 11.89
CA ILE A 73 6.28 -6.12 11.01
C ILE A 73 6.46 -5.66 9.55
N LEU A 74 6.54 -4.35 9.31
CA LEU A 74 6.76 -3.81 7.97
C LEU A 74 8.06 -4.33 7.35
N THR A 75 9.13 -4.44 8.13
CA THR A 75 10.42 -4.97 7.67
C THR A 75 10.32 -6.46 7.32
N ALA A 76 9.70 -7.26 8.19
CA ALA A 76 9.49 -8.69 7.95
C ALA A 76 8.66 -8.94 6.68
N VAL A 77 7.58 -8.18 6.49
CA VAL A 77 6.73 -8.25 5.30
C VAL A 77 7.52 -7.95 4.02
N LEU A 78 8.38 -6.92 4.04
CA LEU A 78 9.21 -6.55 2.88
C LEU A 78 10.24 -7.63 2.55
N PHE A 79 10.78 -8.31 3.56
CA PHE A 79 11.72 -9.43 3.36
C PHE A 79 11.02 -10.62 2.70
N ILE A 80 9.83 -10.99 3.18
CA ILE A 80 9.01 -12.05 2.58
C ILE A 80 8.63 -11.70 1.13
N GLN A 81 8.26 -10.44 0.86
CA GLN A 81 7.97 -9.98 -0.51
C GLN A 81 9.18 -10.10 -1.44
N ALA A 82 10.39 -9.77 -0.96
CA ALA A 82 11.62 -9.91 -1.74
C ALA A 82 11.91 -11.38 -2.07
N PHE A 83 11.71 -12.27 -1.10
CA PHE A 83 11.90 -13.71 -1.28
C PHE A 83 10.90 -14.29 -2.30
N LEU A 84 9.62 -13.94 -2.18
CA LEU A 84 8.58 -14.33 -3.15
C LEU A 84 8.89 -13.84 -4.56
N GLY A 85 9.36 -12.60 -4.71
CA GLY A 85 9.75 -12.05 -6.01
C GLY A 85 10.90 -12.83 -6.67
N HIS A 86 11.86 -13.31 -5.88
CA HIS A 86 12.96 -14.13 -6.39
C HIS A 86 12.53 -15.56 -6.73
N ILE A 87 11.64 -16.16 -5.94
CA ILE A 87 11.02 -17.46 -6.28
C ILE A 87 10.26 -17.35 -7.60
N GLN A 88 9.50 -16.28 -7.78
CA GLN A 88 8.72 -16.03 -8.98
C GLN A 88 9.60 -15.91 -10.24
N ASP A 89 10.74 -15.21 -10.17
CA ASP A 89 11.70 -15.14 -11.30
C ASP A 89 12.32 -16.51 -11.63
N ARG A 90 12.71 -17.29 -10.61
CA ARG A 90 13.22 -18.66 -10.80
C ARG A 90 12.16 -19.57 -11.43
N TYR A 91 10.92 -19.50 -10.94
CA TYR A 91 9.78 -20.26 -11.47
C TYR A 91 9.56 -19.95 -12.95
N TYR A 92 9.51 -18.67 -13.32
CA TYR A 92 9.34 -18.26 -14.72
C TYR A 92 10.51 -18.71 -15.61
N ARG A 93 11.76 -18.63 -15.14
CA ARG A 93 12.92 -19.08 -15.92
C ARG A 93 12.94 -20.59 -16.15
N MET A 94 12.57 -21.37 -15.14
CA MET A 94 12.54 -22.84 -15.25
C MET A 94 11.45 -23.29 -16.23
N TYR A 95 10.24 -22.75 -16.13
CA TYR A 95 9.10 -23.18 -16.96
C TYR A 95 9.01 -22.50 -18.32
N SER A 96 9.59 -21.31 -18.51
CA SER A 96 9.67 -20.65 -19.83
C SER A 96 10.44 -21.47 -20.87
N ARG A 97 11.21 -22.49 -20.46
CA ARG A 97 11.95 -23.38 -21.35
C ARG A 97 11.07 -24.51 -21.93
N SER A 98 9.85 -24.70 -21.43
CA SER A 98 8.96 -25.82 -21.79
C SER A 98 7.97 -25.55 -22.95
N ASN A 99 8.21 -24.54 -23.80
CA ASN A 99 7.29 -24.08 -24.87
C ASN A 99 5.90 -23.59 -24.40
N VAL A 100 5.63 -23.50 -23.10
CA VAL A 100 4.42 -22.90 -22.55
C VAL A 100 4.52 -21.36 -22.61
N SER A 101 3.46 -20.70 -23.05
CA SER A 101 3.39 -19.23 -23.09
C SER A 101 3.53 -18.64 -21.69
N ARG A 102 4.48 -17.70 -21.51
CA ARG A 102 4.72 -17.03 -20.22
C ARG A 102 3.47 -16.35 -19.64
N LYS A 103 2.51 -15.97 -20.48
CA LYS A 103 1.22 -15.42 -20.04
C LYS A 103 0.37 -16.47 -19.30
N ALA A 104 0.30 -17.69 -19.82
CA ALA A 104 -0.43 -18.77 -19.16
C ALA A 104 0.19 -19.11 -17.79
N LEU A 105 1.51 -19.04 -17.70
CA LEU A 105 2.25 -19.27 -16.45
C LEU A 105 2.03 -18.15 -15.41
N ALA A 106 1.86 -16.91 -15.86
CA ALA A 106 1.51 -15.79 -14.99
C ALA A 106 0.07 -15.91 -14.47
N ASP A 107 -0.87 -16.32 -15.32
CA ASP A 107 -2.28 -16.54 -14.95
C ASP A 107 -2.41 -17.69 -13.93
N GLU A 108 -1.65 -18.78 -14.12
CA GLU A 108 -1.60 -19.90 -13.17
C GLU A 108 -1.07 -19.47 -11.80
N PHE A 109 0.04 -18.71 -11.76
CA PHE A 109 0.57 -18.20 -10.50
C PHE A 109 -0.40 -17.21 -9.82
N MET A 110 -1.08 -16.37 -10.60
CA MET A 110 -2.11 -15.46 -10.10
C MET A 110 -3.25 -16.25 -9.42
N LEU A 111 -3.71 -17.33 -10.03
CA LEU A 111 -4.72 -18.22 -9.45
C LEU A 111 -4.25 -18.81 -8.11
N TYR A 112 -3.05 -19.39 -8.04
CA TYR A 112 -2.52 -19.94 -6.78
C TYR A 112 -2.40 -18.88 -5.69
N SER A 113 -1.95 -17.67 -6.04
CA SER A 113 -1.83 -16.57 -5.09
C SER A 113 -3.18 -16.10 -4.54
N HIS A 114 -4.23 -16.08 -5.37
CA HIS A 114 -5.58 -15.74 -4.94
C HIS A 114 -6.18 -16.81 -4.02
N ILE A 115 -5.97 -18.09 -4.34
CA ILE A 115 -6.41 -19.20 -3.48
C ILE A 115 -5.67 -19.14 -2.13
N ALA A 116 -4.37 -18.87 -2.14
CA ALA A 116 -3.58 -18.73 -0.92
C ALA A 116 -4.03 -17.52 -0.07
N ALA A 117 -4.41 -16.41 -0.70
CA ALA A 117 -4.94 -15.22 0.00
C ALA A 117 -6.30 -15.48 0.69
N LEU A 118 -7.05 -16.50 0.25
CA LEU A 118 -8.28 -16.93 0.89
C LEU A 118 -8.03 -17.54 2.28
N LEU A 119 -6.86 -18.15 2.49
CA LEU A 119 -6.55 -18.87 3.75
C LEU A 119 -6.47 -17.91 4.96
N PRO A 120 -5.75 -16.77 4.91
CA PRO A 120 -5.82 -15.75 5.96
C PRO A 120 -7.22 -15.12 6.11
N MET A 121 -7.93 -14.91 4.99
CA MET A 121 -9.27 -14.31 5.02
C MET A 121 -10.28 -15.23 5.71
N ALA A 122 -10.16 -16.55 5.53
CA ALA A 122 -10.98 -17.53 6.22
C ALA A 122 -10.75 -17.48 7.74
N PHE A 123 -9.49 -17.36 8.18
CA PHE A 123 -9.14 -17.22 9.59
C PHE A 123 -9.68 -15.92 10.21
N LEU A 124 -9.70 -14.82 9.44
CA LEU A 124 -10.16 -13.51 9.89
C LEU A 124 -11.65 -13.25 9.62
N SER A 125 -12.41 -14.28 9.25
CA SER A 125 -13.81 -14.17 8.82
C SER A 125 -14.73 -13.52 9.84
N ASN A 126 -14.48 -13.70 11.14
CA ASN A 126 -15.29 -13.10 12.20
C ASN A 126 -15.17 -11.56 12.22
N ASN A 127 -13.95 -11.03 12.14
CA ASN A 127 -13.74 -9.58 12.05
C ASN A 127 -14.31 -9.01 10.75
N LEU A 128 -14.28 -9.79 9.66
CA LEU A 128 -14.80 -9.36 8.37
C LEU A 128 -16.31 -9.14 8.39
N LYS A 129 -17.06 -9.95 9.15
CA LYS A 129 -18.51 -9.79 9.31
C LYS A 129 -18.85 -8.49 10.05
N GLU A 130 -18.13 -8.20 11.12
CA GLU A 130 -18.34 -6.97 11.90
C GLU A 130 -18.10 -5.70 11.04
N HIS A 131 -17.03 -5.70 10.25
CA HIS A 131 -16.73 -4.57 9.36
C HIS A 131 -17.68 -4.49 8.17
N TRP A 132 -18.25 -5.62 7.73
CA TRP A 132 -19.28 -5.64 6.69
C TRP A 132 -20.55 -4.93 7.15
N ASP A 133 -20.99 -5.18 8.38
CA ASP A 133 -22.19 -4.54 8.94
C ASP A 133 -22.00 -3.03 9.07
N ILE A 134 -20.81 -2.58 9.47
CA ILE A 134 -20.43 -1.15 9.50
C ILE A 134 -20.44 -0.54 8.09
N LEU A 135 -19.99 -1.29 7.09
CA LEU A 135 -19.92 -0.80 5.70
C LEU A 135 -21.32 -0.61 5.09
N VAL A 136 -22.25 -1.51 5.38
CA VAL A 136 -23.65 -1.44 4.92
C VAL A 136 -24.39 -0.28 5.60
N ALA A 137 -24.05 0.06 6.83
CA ALA A 137 -24.63 1.19 7.57
C ALA A 137 -24.20 2.58 7.04
N THR A 138 -23.31 2.66 6.04
CA THR A 138 -22.84 3.93 5.49
C THR A 138 -23.92 4.63 4.65
N PRO A 139 -23.92 5.99 4.60
CA PRO A 139 -24.90 6.73 3.80
C PRO A 139 -24.80 6.39 2.32
N THR A 140 -25.95 6.42 1.64
CA THR A 140 -26.08 6.05 0.23
C THR A 140 -25.48 7.13 -0.66
N ALA A 141 -24.54 6.75 -1.54
CA ALA A 141 -23.88 7.70 -2.43
C ALA A 141 -24.68 7.94 -3.72
N PHE A 142 -25.24 6.88 -4.29
CA PHE A 142 -26.03 6.92 -5.51
C PHE A 142 -26.98 5.71 -5.56
N THR A 143 -28.04 5.84 -6.33
CA THR A 143 -28.98 4.76 -6.62
C THR A 143 -28.67 4.18 -8.00
N PHE A 144 -28.41 2.87 -8.07
CA PHE A 144 -28.22 2.16 -9.33
C PHE A 144 -29.37 1.17 -9.51
N PHE A 145 -30.11 1.23 -10.62
CA PHE A 145 -31.29 0.37 -10.85
C PHE A 145 -32.29 0.37 -9.67
N ASN A 146 -32.66 1.54 -9.15
CA ASN A 146 -33.55 1.69 -7.99
C ASN A 146 -33.07 1.03 -6.68
N MET A 147 -31.82 0.55 -6.62
CA MET A 147 -31.21 0.07 -5.38
C MET A 147 -30.27 1.14 -4.82
N PRO A 148 -30.47 1.59 -3.57
CA PRO A 148 -29.55 2.51 -2.90
C PRO A 148 -28.25 1.78 -2.58
N ILE A 149 -27.13 2.25 -3.12
CA ILE A 149 -25.81 1.67 -2.84
C ILE A 149 -25.11 2.54 -1.78
N PRO A 150 -24.77 1.96 -0.61
CA PRO A 150 -23.95 2.61 0.41
C PRO A 150 -22.60 3.07 -0.14
N MET A 151 -22.15 4.26 0.24
CA MET A 151 -20.87 4.83 -0.22
C MET A 151 -19.68 3.93 0.10
N GLY A 152 -19.69 3.27 1.26
CA GLY A 152 -18.64 2.36 1.68
C GLY A 152 -18.47 1.18 0.72
N ILE A 153 -19.58 0.56 0.29
CA ILE A 153 -19.57 -0.56 -0.65
C ILE A 153 -19.01 -0.13 -2.00
N PHE A 154 -19.41 1.05 -2.48
CA PHE A 154 -18.90 1.58 -3.74
C PHE A 154 -17.38 1.81 -3.72
N MET A 155 -16.85 2.43 -2.67
CA MET A 155 -15.41 2.67 -2.54
C MET A 155 -14.60 1.37 -2.44
N VAL A 156 -15.12 0.37 -1.72
CA VAL A 156 -14.47 -0.95 -1.63
C VAL A 156 -14.45 -1.64 -3.01
N ILE A 157 -15.54 -1.56 -3.78
CA ILE A 157 -15.59 -2.12 -5.14
C ILE A 157 -14.58 -1.43 -6.05
N LEU A 158 -14.55 -0.09 -6.07
CA LEU A 158 -13.59 0.67 -6.89
C LEU A 158 -12.14 0.38 -6.52
N ASN A 159 -11.84 0.26 -5.22
CA ASN A 159 -10.53 -0.09 -4.73
C ASN A 159 -10.15 -1.52 -5.19
N ASN A 160 -11.05 -2.50 -5.07
CA ASN A 160 -10.79 -3.87 -5.52
C ASN A 160 -10.57 -3.98 -7.04
N ILE A 161 -11.37 -3.27 -7.85
CA ILE A 161 -11.19 -3.25 -9.31
C ILE A 161 -9.82 -2.69 -9.68
N THR A 162 -9.48 -1.55 -9.10
CA THR A 162 -8.20 -0.89 -9.38
C THR A 162 -7.03 -1.74 -8.93
N GLN A 163 -7.11 -2.35 -7.74
CA GLN A 163 -6.11 -3.28 -7.22
C GLN A 163 -5.96 -4.52 -8.10
N SER A 164 -7.06 -5.09 -8.61
CA SER A 164 -7.03 -6.24 -9.51
C SER A 164 -6.30 -5.90 -10.81
N ILE A 165 -6.66 -4.82 -11.50
CA ILE A 165 -5.97 -4.35 -12.71
C ILE A 165 -4.48 -4.09 -12.42
N CYS A 166 -4.20 -3.48 -11.28
CA CYS A 166 -2.86 -3.17 -10.82
C CYS A 166 -2.00 -4.44 -10.62
N ILE A 167 -2.55 -5.47 -9.97
CA ILE A 167 -1.85 -6.71 -9.66
C ILE A 167 -1.63 -7.51 -10.95
N SER A 168 -2.65 -7.64 -11.80
CA SER A 168 -2.52 -8.28 -13.11
C SER A 168 -1.44 -7.63 -13.98
N GLY A 169 -1.38 -6.29 -13.98
CA GLY A 169 -0.32 -5.56 -14.67
C GLY A 169 1.08 -5.85 -14.12
N VAL A 170 1.22 -6.00 -12.80
CA VAL A 170 2.50 -6.35 -12.16
C VAL A 170 2.93 -7.78 -12.49
N PHE A 171 2.00 -8.74 -12.45
CA PHE A 171 2.29 -10.14 -12.79
C PHE A 171 2.68 -10.31 -14.26
N ALA A 172 1.98 -9.63 -15.17
CA ALA A 172 2.34 -9.61 -16.58
C ALA A 172 3.73 -9.00 -16.84
N LEU A 173 4.07 -7.92 -16.12
CA LEU A 173 5.38 -7.28 -16.22
C LEU A 173 6.48 -8.14 -15.58
N SER A 174 6.20 -8.81 -14.46
CA SER A 174 7.14 -9.74 -13.83
C SER A 174 7.40 -10.99 -14.65
N ALA A 175 6.46 -11.40 -15.50
CA ALA A 175 6.70 -12.44 -16.49
C ALA A 175 7.62 -11.97 -17.64
N SER A 176 7.74 -10.66 -17.86
CA SER A 176 8.42 -10.06 -19.02
C SER A 176 9.72 -9.33 -18.67
N CYS A 177 9.94 -8.97 -17.40
CA CYS A 177 11.03 -8.14 -16.91
C CYS A 177 11.65 -8.70 -15.63
N SER A 178 12.88 -8.30 -15.31
CA SER A 178 13.57 -8.72 -14.09
C SER A 178 12.89 -8.19 -12.82
N PRO A 179 13.08 -8.85 -11.65
CA PRO A 179 12.52 -8.41 -10.36
C PRO A 179 12.89 -6.98 -9.96
N LEU A 180 14.05 -6.48 -10.39
CA LEU A 180 14.47 -5.10 -10.18
C LEU A 180 13.52 -4.11 -10.86
N THR A 181 13.18 -4.34 -12.13
CA THR A 181 12.28 -3.46 -12.91
C THR A 181 10.86 -3.48 -12.34
N VAL A 182 10.40 -4.65 -11.90
CA VAL A 182 9.09 -4.80 -11.24
C VAL A 182 9.03 -3.98 -9.95
N ASN A 183 10.08 -4.04 -9.12
CA ASN A 183 10.19 -3.26 -7.89
C ASN A 183 10.23 -1.74 -8.13
N ILE A 184 10.86 -1.29 -9.22
CA ILE A 184 10.86 0.13 -9.62
C ILE A 184 9.45 0.57 -10.05
N THR A 185 8.75 -0.27 -10.83
CA THR A 185 7.40 0.05 -11.33
C THR A 185 6.37 0.08 -10.18
N LEU A 186 6.48 -0.82 -9.20
CA LEU A 186 5.66 -0.77 -7.98
C LEU A 186 5.93 0.48 -7.15
N SER A 187 7.20 0.88 -7.01
CA SER A 187 7.57 2.07 -6.27
C SER A 187 7.06 3.33 -6.97
N ALA A 188 7.13 3.38 -8.30
CA ALA A 188 6.57 4.44 -9.12
C ALA A 188 5.04 4.52 -9.00
N ARG A 189 4.33 3.39 -8.98
CA ARG A 189 2.87 3.37 -8.77
C ARG A 189 2.49 3.97 -7.42
N LYS A 190 3.15 3.54 -6.34
CA LYS A 190 2.91 4.08 -5.00
C LYS A 190 3.15 5.59 -4.95
N PHE A 191 4.22 6.07 -5.60
CA PHE A 191 4.54 7.49 -5.70
C PHE A 191 3.50 8.28 -6.52
N LEU A 192 3.09 7.77 -7.69
CA LEU A 192 2.09 8.40 -8.54
C LEU A 192 0.71 8.46 -7.88
N THR A 193 0.30 7.41 -7.18
CA THR A 193 -0.93 7.44 -6.37
C THR A 193 -0.85 8.51 -5.29
N VAL A 194 0.28 8.62 -4.58
CA VAL A 194 0.47 9.69 -3.58
C VAL A 194 0.42 11.07 -4.22
N MET A 195 1.01 11.27 -5.40
CA MET A 195 0.96 12.55 -6.13
C MET A 195 -0.46 12.90 -6.59
N VAL A 196 -1.23 11.92 -7.10
CA VAL A 196 -2.63 12.11 -7.50
C VAL A 196 -3.52 12.38 -6.29
N VAL A 197 -3.28 11.70 -5.18
CA VAL A 197 -4.00 11.95 -3.92
C VAL A 197 -3.66 13.32 -3.36
N LEU A 198 -2.39 13.73 -3.36
CA LEU A 198 -1.99 15.08 -2.94
C LEU A 198 -2.55 16.16 -3.85
N SER A 199 -2.56 15.96 -5.18
CA SER A 199 -3.15 16.94 -6.09
C SER A 199 -4.68 16.99 -5.98
N GLY A 200 -5.35 15.86 -5.79
CA GLY A 200 -6.78 15.77 -5.56
C GLY A 200 -7.21 16.37 -4.21
N ILE A 201 -6.47 16.10 -3.14
CA ILE A 201 -6.69 16.70 -1.81
C ILE A 201 -6.40 18.20 -1.85
N THR A 202 -5.35 18.65 -2.56
CA THR A 202 -5.08 20.09 -2.71
C THR A 202 -6.22 20.76 -3.48
N THR A 203 -6.76 20.11 -4.52
CA THR A 203 -7.91 20.61 -5.30
C THR A 203 -9.20 20.62 -4.47
N LEU A 204 -9.45 19.59 -3.66
CA LEU A 204 -10.61 19.52 -2.74
C LEU A 204 -10.50 20.52 -1.60
N VAL A 205 -9.31 20.69 -0.99
CA VAL A 205 -9.06 21.67 0.07
C VAL A 205 -9.15 23.09 -0.48
N VAL A 206 -8.65 23.35 -1.68
CA VAL A 206 -8.85 24.61 -2.39
C VAL A 206 -10.35 24.81 -2.68
N SER A 207 -11.06 23.81 -3.19
CA SER A 207 -12.49 23.91 -3.48
C SER A 207 -13.35 24.10 -2.22
N TYR A 208 -13.02 23.45 -1.10
CA TYR A 208 -13.67 23.67 0.20
C TYR A 208 -13.36 25.06 0.76
N ARG A 209 -12.15 25.57 0.55
CA ARG A 209 -11.75 26.92 0.98
C ARG A 209 -12.41 28.01 0.12
N TYR A 210 -12.58 27.77 -1.18
CA TYR A 210 -13.39 28.63 -2.06
C TYR A 210 -14.88 28.58 -1.70
N LEU A 211 -15.42 27.42 -1.32
CA LEU A 211 -16.80 27.30 -0.84
C LEU A 211 -17.02 28.00 0.51
N SER A 212 -16.02 27.97 1.41
CA SER A 212 -16.07 28.65 2.71
C SER A 212 -15.89 30.18 2.62
N ILE A 213 -15.28 30.70 1.55
CA ILE A 213 -15.15 32.14 1.28
C ILE A 213 -16.30 32.65 0.38
N GLY A 214 -17.01 31.74 -0.31
CA GLY A 214 -18.10 32.02 -1.23
C GLY A 214 -19.51 32.11 -0.61
N PHE A 215 -19.65 32.18 0.71
CA PHE A 215 -20.92 32.53 1.37
C PHE A 215 -20.89 34.03 1.75
N PRO A 216 -21.25 34.96 0.85
CA PRO A 216 -21.59 36.31 1.25
C PRO A 216 -22.88 36.24 2.06
N THR A 217 -22.77 36.47 3.36
CA THR A 217 -23.90 36.80 4.23
C THR A 217 -24.58 38.04 3.68
N ARG A 218 -25.60 37.85 2.86
CA ARG A 218 -26.52 38.90 2.42
C ARG A 218 -27.77 38.79 3.31
N GLY A 219 -27.92 39.71 4.27
CA GLY A 219 -29.18 39.84 4.99
C GLY A 219 -29.14 40.63 6.30
N HIS A 220 -29.37 41.93 6.17
CA HIS A 220 -30.03 42.83 7.13
C HIS A 220 -29.29 43.35 8.37
N GLY A 221 -29.16 44.69 8.42
CA GLY A 221 -28.80 45.45 9.61
C GLY A 221 -28.44 46.90 9.28
N CYS A 222 -29.35 47.66 8.66
CA CYS A 222 -29.20 49.09 8.50
C CYS A 222 -30.44 49.79 9.10
N ILE A 223 -30.15 50.75 9.99
CA ILE A 223 -30.96 51.89 10.45
C ILE A 223 -32.00 51.64 11.58
N GLN A 224 -31.98 52.59 12.52
CA GLN A 224 -32.87 52.94 13.65
C GLN A 224 -34.29 52.37 13.62
#